data_AF-A0A3M1LEP3-F1
#
_entry.id   AF-A0A3M1LEP3-F1
#
_cell.length_a   1.000
_cell.length_b   1.000
_cell.length_c   1.000
_cell.angle_alpha   90.00
_cell.angle_beta   90.00
_cell.angle_gamma   90.00
#
_symmetry.space_group_name_H-M   'P 1'
#
loop_
_entity.id
_entity.type
_entity.pdbx_description
1 polymer ?
#
loop_
_entity_poly.entity_id
_entity_poly.type
_entity_poly.pdbx_seq_one_letter_code
_entity_poly.pdbx_strand_id
1 'polypeptide(L)' 'ILDGYTRNPKGTRIFGPVARELRDKGFTKIVSLAPEVL' A
#
# COMPACT_ATOMS: atom_id res chain seq x y z
N ILE A 1 2.75 -8.10 5.22
CA ILE A 1 2.93 -6.79 4.53
C ILE A 1 2.49 -5.64 5.44
N LEU A 2 1.34 -5.76 6.13
CA LEU A 2 0.88 -4.79 7.13
C LEU A 2 1.31 -5.16 8.55
N ASP A 3 1.39 -4.18 9.42
CA ASP A 3 1.58 -4.41 10.85
C ASP A 3 0.27 -4.95 11.46
N GLY A 4 0.36 -5.98 12.31
CA GLY A 4 -0.83 -6.67 12.84
C GLY A 4 -1.73 -5.75 13.68
N TYR A 5 -1.20 -4.60 14.11
CA TYR A 5 -1.90 -3.58 14.88
C TYR A 5 -2.21 -2.32 14.09
N THR A 6 -1.49 -2.06 13.00
CA THR A 6 -1.67 -0.82 12.21
C THR A 6 -1.69 -1.12 10.72
N ARG A 7 -2.62 -0.48 9.99
CA ARG A 7 -2.73 -0.52 8.51
C ARG A 7 -1.53 0.13 7.80
N ASN A 8 -0.42 0.32 8.49
CA ASN A 8 0.83 0.78 7.94
C ASN A 8 1.60 -0.40 7.34
N PRO A 9 2.22 -0.22 6.17
CA PRO A 9 3.13 -1.21 5.64
C PRO A 9 4.32 -1.37 6.59
N LYS A 10 4.65 -2.63 6.92
CA LYS A 10 5.87 -2.99 7.68
C LYS A 10 7.13 -2.78 6.84
N GLY A 11 7.00 -2.79 5.52
CA GLY A 11 8.09 -2.58 4.58
C GLY A 11 8.14 -1.14 4.07
N THR A 12 9.35 -0.68 3.74
CA THR A 12 9.60 0.65 3.16
C THR A 12 9.38 0.70 1.64
N ARG A 13 9.22 -0.46 0.97
CA ARG A 13 9.04 -0.56 -0.48
C ARG A 13 8.02 -1.62 -0.86
N ILE A 14 7.16 -1.30 -1.83
CA ILE A 14 6.21 -2.22 -2.45
C ILE A 14 6.67 -2.48 -3.89
N PHE A 15 6.71 -3.76 -4.26
CA PHE A 15 7.12 -4.18 -5.59
C PHE A 15 5.89 -4.60 -6.39
N GLY A 16 5.80 -4.11 -7.63
CA GLY A 16 4.72 -4.42 -8.56
C GLY A 16 3.56 -3.43 -8.55
N PRO A 17 2.64 -3.56 -9.52
CA PRO A 17 1.47 -2.70 -9.63
C PRO A 17 0.48 -2.96 -8.49
N VAL A 18 -0.16 -1.89 -8.02
CA VAL A 18 -1.05 -1.91 -6.86
C VAL A 18 -2.45 -1.49 -7.27
N ALA A 19 -3.49 -2.22 -6.83
CA ALA A 19 -4.86 -1.90 -7.23
C ALA A 19 -5.35 -0.55 -6.66
N ARG A 20 -6.02 0.25 -7.49
CA ARG A 20 -6.55 1.59 -7.14
C ARG A 20 -7.55 1.56 -6.00
N GLU A 21 -8.26 0.45 -5.83
CA GLU A 21 -9.17 0.22 -4.71
C GLU A 21 -8.53 0.38 -3.33
N LEU A 22 -7.20 0.19 -3.24
CA LEU A 22 -6.47 0.35 -1.98
C LEU A 22 -6.44 1.81 -1.52
N ARG A 23 -6.64 2.77 -2.44
CA ARG A 23 -6.81 4.19 -2.11
C ARG A 23 -8.13 4.42 -1.38
N ASP A 24 -9.22 3.87 -1.88
CA ASP A 24 -10.55 3.99 -1.27
C ASP A 24 -10.65 3.23 0.06
N LYS A 25 -9.92 2.12 0.19
CA LYS A 25 -9.81 1.35 1.43
C LYS A 25 -8.91 2.01 2.50
N GLY A 26 -8.35 3.19 2.23
CA GLY A 26 -7.56 3.97 3.19
C GLY A 26 -6.11 3.52 3.34
N PHE A 27 -5.58 2.71 2.42
CA PHE A 27 -4.18 2.29 2.40
C PHE A 27 -3.29 3.29 1.65
N THR A 28 -3.44 4.58 1.93
CA THR A 28 -2.77 5.67 1.21
C THR A 28 -1.25 5.52 1.19
N LYS A 29 -0.65 5.06 2.30
CA LYS A 29 0.81 4.80 2.38
C LYS A 29 1.27 3.71 1.42
N ILE A 30 0.46 2.67 1.19
CA ILE A 30 0.78 1.60 0.25
C ILE A 30 0.75 2.14 -1.18
N VAL A 31 -0.31 2.90 -1.52
CA VAL A 31 -0.46 3.53 -2.84
C VAL A 31 0.67 4.52 -3.13
N SER A 32 1.11 5.30 -2.12
CA SER A 32 2.23 6.25 -2.29
C SER A 32 3.61 5.58 -2.44
N LEU A 33 3.78 4.36 -1.92
CA LEU A 33 5.06 3.62 -2.04
C LEU A 33 5.11 2.72 -3.28
N ALA A 34 4.00 2.62 -4.01
CA ALA A 34 3.88 1.80 -5.21
C ALA A 34 4.48 2.51 -6.43
N PRO A 35 5.27 1.82 -7.27
CA PRO A 35 5.77 2.38 -8.52
C PRO A 35 4.66 2.55 -9.56
N GLU A 36 3.65 1.67 -9.57
CA GLU A 36 2.53 1.72 -10.51
C GLU A 36 1.21 1.37 -9.82
N VAL A 37 0.12 1.98 -10.27
CA VAL A 37 -1.24 1.76 -9.73
C VAL A 37 -2.17 1.38 -10.88
N LEU A 38 -2.89 0.25 -10.73
CA LEU A 38 -3.91 -0.22 -11.66
C LEU A 38 -5.29 0.26 -11.19
#